data_AF-A0A956D738-F1
#
_entry.id   AF-A0A956D738-F1
#
_cell.length_a   1.000
_cell.length_b   1.000
_cell.length_c   1.000
_cell.angle_alpha   90.00
_cell.angle_beta   90.00
_cell.angle_gamma   90.00
#
_symmetry.space_group_name_H-M   'P 1'
#
loop_
_entity.id
_entity.type
_entity.pdbx_description
1 polymer ?
#
loop_
_entity_poly.entity_id
_entity_poly.type
_entity_poly.pdbx_seq_one_letter_code
_entity_poly.pdbx_strand_id
1 'polypeptide(L)'
;LAWIAFQRGVMWAEMADRPDLARPLYEEAVRRVPSYVVANVHLAELEVIAGERDRAVARLYALLPDTTDPEPAGYLGELLAVTEADTARTHVADARARYEVLLARHPEAFLDHGAEFFAGPGADPERALALAATNLDNRRNARAWVVALEVAQLAESERLCTLRDEAAANPAQSAVLRHLVDSLADACE
;
A
#
# COMPACT_ATOMS: atom_id res chain seq x y z
N LEU A 1 -17.28 10.59 12.03
CA LEU A 1 -18.07 9.98 10.94
C LEU A 1 -17.21 9.56 9.74
N ALA A 2 -16.33 10.42 9.21
CA ALA A 2 -15.41 10.04 8.12
C ALA A 2 -14.46 8.89 8.49
N TRP A 3 -13.81 8.96 9.67
CA TRP A 3 -12.97 7.86 10.19
C TRP A 3 -13.69 6.51 10.24
N ILE A 4 -14.93 6.46 10.75
CA ILE A 4 -15.70 5.22 10.84
C ILE A 4 -16.03 4.67 9.44
N ALA A 5 -16.34 5.54 8.47
CA ALA A 5 -16.54 5.11 7.10
C ALA A 5 -15.26 4.51 6.52
N PHE A 6 -14.12 5.20 6.67
CA PHE A 6 -12.82 4.72 6.23
C PHE A 6 -12.45 3.37 6.84
N GLN A 7 -12.53 3.23 8.18
CA GLN A 7 -12.18 1.98 8.86
C GLN A 7 -13.07 0.79 8.45
N ARG A 8 -14.36 1.05 8.15
CA ARG A 8 -15.23 0.01 7.59
C ARG A 8 -14.83 -0.34 6.15
N GLY A 9 -14.36 0.63 5.38
CA GLY A 9 -13.78 0.39 4.05
C GLY A 9 -12.56 -0.51 4.14
N VAL A 10 -11.61 -0.20 5.02
CA VAL A 10 -10.41 -1.00 5.31
C VAL A 10 -10.80 -2.43 5.68
N MET A 11 -11.74 -2.61 6.60
CA MET A 11 -12.24 -3.95 6.96
C MET A 11 -12.76 -4.73 5.73
N TRP A 12 -13.50 -4.09 4.83
CA TRP A 12 -14.00 -4.78 3.64
C TRP A 12 -12.91 -5.05 2.60
N ALA A 13 -12.06 -4.09 2.30
CA ALA A 13 -11.00 -4.25 1.30
C ALA A 13 -9.87 -5.16 1.79
N GLU A 14 -9.26 -4.84 2.94
CA GLU A 14 -7.98 -5.42 3.38
C GLU A 14 -8.13 -6.65 4.26
N MET A 15 -9.32 -6.89 4.83
CA MET A 15 -9.57 -8.08 5.65
C MET A 15 -10.51 -9.07 4.99
N ALA A 16 -11.61 -8.58 4.40
CA ALA A 16 -12.65 -9.43 3.83
C ALA A 16 -12.49 -9.72 2.33
N ASP A 17 -11.52 -9.08 1.66
CA ASP A 17 -11.29 -9.20 0.21
C ASP A 17 -12.53 -8.82 -0.63
N ARG A 18 -13.17 -7.70 -0.23
CA ARG A 18 -14.41 -7.16 -0.81
C ARG A 18 -14.27 -5.68 -1.16
N PRO A 19 -13.43 -5.33 -2.14
CA PRO A 19 -13.22 -3.94 -2.55
C PRO A 19 -14.50 -3.26 -3.07
N ASP A 20 -15.44 -4.03 -3.61
CA ASP A 20 -16.75 -3.56 -4.05
C ASP A 20 -17.57 -2.93 -2.90
N LEU A 21 -17.46 -3.50 -1.69
CA LEU A 21 -18.13 -2.98 -0.50
C LEU A 21 -17.34 -1.84 0.16
N ALA A 22 -16.04 -1.76 -0.08
CA ALA A 22 -15.16 -0.72 0.47
C ALA A 22 -15.30 0.62 -0.27
N ARG A 23 -15.38 0.60 -1.60
CA ARG A 23 -15.44 1.83 -2.43
C ARG A 23 -16.46 2.88 -1.96
N PRO A 24 -17.77 2.56 -1.78
CA PRO A 24 -18.73 3.58 -1.34
C PRO A 24 -18.43 4.13 0.06
N LEU A 25 -17.69 3.39 0.89
CA LEU A 25 -17.29 3.84 2.23
C LEU A 25 -16.10 4.80 2.18
N TYR A 26 -15.14 4.58 1.28
CA TYR A 26 -14.08 5.54 1.01
C TYR A 26 -14.62 6.82 0.37
N GLU A 27 -15.53 6.70 -0.61
CA GLU A 27 -16.24 7.85 -1.19
C GLU A 27 -16.97 8.67 -0.12
N GLU A 28 -17.62 7.99 0.82
CA GLU A 28 -18.27 8.63 1.96
C GLU A 28 -17.28 9.34 2.90
N ALA A 29 -16.13 8.72 3.18
CA ALA A 29 -15.08 9.33 4.02
C ALA A 29 -14.55 10.62 3.37
N VAL A 30 -14.24 10.57 2.08
CA VAL A 30 -13.76 11.71 1.28
C VAL A 30 -14.83 12.79 1.16
N ARG A 31 -16.10 12.44 0.92
CA ARG A 31 -17.20 13.43 0.85
C ARG A 31 -17.32 14.25 2.13
N ARG A 32 -17.07 13.63 3.28
CA ARG A 32 -17.14 14.30 4.59
C ARG A 32 -15.88 15.10 4.91
N VAL A 33 -14.71 14.60 4.54
CA VAL A 33 -13.42 15.27 4.74
C VAL A 33 -12.63 15.14 3.43
N PRO A 34 -12.77 16.11 2.50
CA PRO A 34 -12.15 16.03 1.17
C PRO A 34 -10.63 15.86 1.21
N SER A 35 -9.97 16.45 2.23
CA SER A 35 -8.53 16.37 2.45
C SER A 35 -8.08 15.13 3.24
N TYR A 36 -8.95 14.13 3.45
CA TYR A 36 -8.58 12.92 4.17
C TYR A 36 -7.65 12.06 3.31
N VAL A 37 -6.35 12.24 3.50
CA VAL A 37 -5.29 11.73 2.60
C VAL A 37 -5.42 10.22 2.37
N VAL A 38 -5.30 9.41 3.42
CA VAL A 38 -5.32 7.94 3.30
C VAL A 38 -6.62 7.42 2.66
N ALA A 39 -7.78 8.01 2.97
CA ALA A 39 -9.04 7.63 2.34
C ALA A 39 -9.08 7.94 0.83
N ASN A 40 -8.41 9.01 0.40
CA ASN A 40 -8.27 9.33 -1.03
C ASN A 40 -7.26 8.40 -1.72
N VAL A 41 -6.16 8.01 -1.06
CA VAL A 41 -5.17 7.06 -1.62
C VAL A 41 -5.83 5.70 -1.87
N HIS A 42 -6.48 5.11 -0.87
CA HIS A 42 -7.20 3.85 -1.06
C HIS A 42 -8.34 3.95 -2.09
N LEU A 43 -9.02 5.09 -2.17
CA LEU A 43 -10.03 5.28 -3.22
C LEU A 43 -9.38 5.34 -4.62
N ALA A 44 -8.21 5.97 -4.75
CA ALA A 44 -7.46 6.01 -5.99
C ALA A 44 -7.04 4.60 -6.43
N GLU A 45 -6.62 3.73 -5.51
CA GLU A 45 -6.30 2.32 -5.79
C GLU A 45 -7.49 1.57 -6.40
N LEU A 46 -8.67 1.71 -5.78
CA LEU A 46 -9.90 1.09 -6.31
C LEU A 46 -10.34 1.70 -7.64
N GLU A 47 -10.12 3.00 -7.85
CA GLU A 47 -10.35 3.67 -9.13
C GLU A 47 -9.43 3.10 -10.22
N VAL A 48 -8.15 2.84 -9.93
CA VAL A 48 -7.21 2.20 -10.87
C VAL A 48 -7.63 0.78 -11.22
N ILE A 49 -8.01 -0.04 -10.23
CA ILE A 49 -8.51 -1.41 -10.44
C ILE A 49 -9.77 -1.41 -11.32
N ALA A 50 -10.63 -0.39 -11.18
CA ALA A 50 -11.83 -0.21 -11.99
C ALA A 50 -11.56 0.36 -13.41
N GLY A 51 -10.29 0.62 -13.77
CA GLY A 51 -9.92 1.24 -15.04
C GLY A 51 -10.13 2.76 -15.11
N GLU A 52 -10.39 3.42 -13.98
CA GLU A 52 -10.64 4.86 -13.85
C GLU A 52 -9.34 5.63 -13.56
N ARG A 53 -8.23 5.29 -14.23
CA ARG A 53 -6.88 5.82 -13.95
C ARG A 53 -6.81 7.35 -13.94
N ASP A 54 -7.45 8.03 -14.89
CA ASP A 54 -7.44 9.50 -14.98
C ASP A 54 -8.08 10.14 -13.74
N ARG A 55 -9.12 9.50 -13.20
CA ARG A 55 -9.81 9.96 -11.99
C ARG A 55 -8.93 9.79 -10.76
N ALA A 56 -8.23 8.66 -10.64
CA ALA A 56 -7.25 8.42 -9.59
C ALA A 56 -6.12 9.45 -9.62
N VAL A 57 -5.55 9.72 -10.80
CA VAL A 57 -4.50 10.74 -10.99
C VAL A 57 -4.99 12.13 -10.56
N ALA A 58 -6.17 12.55 -11.03
CA ALA A 58 -6.73 13.85 -10.66
C ALA A 58 -6.98 13.97 -9.15
N ARG A 59 -7.43 12.89 -8.50
CA ARG A 59 -7.62 12.82 -7.05
C ARG A 59 -6.31 13.03 -6.28
N LEU A 60 -5.24 12.34 -6.67
CA LEU A 60 -3.95 12.43 -6.00
C LEU A 60 -3.34 13.82 -6.17
N TYR A 61 -3.40 14.40 -7.37
CA TYR A 61 -2.95 15.78 -7.62
C TYR A 61 -3.64 16.80 -6.72
N ALA A 62 -4.94 16.64 -6.46
CA ALA A 62 -5.69 17.57 -5.63
C ALA A 62 -5.24 17.61 -4.16
N LEU A 63 -4.52 16.58 -3.68
CA LEU A 63 -4.02 16.52 -2.31
C LEU A 63 -2.67 17.22 -2.13
N LEU A 64 -1.83 17.24 -3.18
CA LEU A 64 -0.43 17.63 -3.08
C LEU A 64 -0.19 19.04 -2.51
N PRO A 65 -1.01 20.08 -2.79
CA PRO A 65 -0.77 21.41 -2.25
C PRO A 65 -0.82 21.51 -0.72
N ASP A 66 -1.63 20.65 -0.09
CA ASP A 66 -2.00 20.80 1.33
C ASP A 66 -1.50 19.64 2.21
N THR A 67 -0.72 18.70 1.67
CA THR A 67 -0.24 17.52 2.41
C THR A 67 1.28 17.37 2.39
N THR A 68 1.82 16.98 3.55
CA THR A 68 3.22 16.53 3.71
C THR A 68 3.34 15.01 3.76
N ASP A 69 2.22 14.31 3.62
CA ASP A 69 2.17 12.86 3.53
C ASP A 69 2.88 12.38 2.24
N PRO A 70 3.71 11.32 2.30
CA PRO A 70 4.42 10.80 1.14
C PRO A 70 3.54 10.01 0.17
N GLU A 71 2.45 9.38 0.63
CA GLU A 71 1.70 8.39 -0.14
C GLU A 71 1.11 8.96 -1.43
N PRO A 72 0.47 10.15 -1.45
CA PRO A 72 -0.11 10.67 -2.69
C PRO A 72 0.94 10.92 -3.78
N ALA A 73 2.11 11.44 -3.42
CA ALA A 73 3.20 11.67 -4.36
C ALA A 73 3.81 10.34 -4.83
N GLY A 74 4.01 9.39 -3.90
CA GLY A 74 4.55 8.07 -4.24
C GLY A 74 3.65 7.35 -5.24
N TYR A 75 2.35 7.29 -4.96
CA TYR A 75 1.40 6.60 -5.83
C TYR A 75 1.19 7.33 -7.16
N LEU A 76 1.17 8.66 -7.15
CA LEU A 76 1.12 9.44 -8.39
C LEU A 76 2.34 9.20 -9.29
N GLY A 77 3.52 8.97 -8.70
CA GLY A 77 4.74 8.62 -9.44
C GLY A 77 4.72 7.21 -10.04
N GLU A 78 3.95 6.28 -9.48
CA GLU A 78 3.75 4.92 -10.02
C GLU A 78 2.71 4.87 -11.16
N LEU A 79 1.57 5.55 -10.96
CA LEU A 79 0.81 6.11 -12.08
C LEU A 79 1.75 7.06 -12.85
N LEU A 80 1.47 7.73 -13.95
CA LEU A 80 2.49 8.56 -14.64
C LEU A 80 3.85 7.93 -15.12
N ALA A 81 4.45 6.88 -14.53
CA ALA A 81 5.81 6.41 -14.85
C ALA A 81 6.01 6.12 -16.34
N VAL A 82 4.97 5.60 -16.99
CA VAL A 82 4.95 5.25 -18.42
C VAL A 82 4.59 6.43 -19.32
N THR A 83 3.78 7.37 -18.83
CA THR A 83 3.20 8.46 -19.65
C THR A 83 3.92 9.79 -19.50
N GLU A 84 4.49 10.06 -18.32
CA GLU A 84 5.11 11.31 -17.90
C GLU A 84 6.31 11.04 -16.97
N ALA A 85 7.33 10.34 -17.49
CA ALA A 85 8.43 9.82 -16.69
C ALA A 85 9.18 10.88 -15.85
N ASP A 86 9.32 12.11 -16.35
CA ASP A 86 10.02 13.19 -15.63
C ASP A 86 9.20 13.70 -14.43
N THR A 87 7.89 13.87 -14.63
CA THR A 87 6.92 14.21 -13.57
C THR A 87 6.88 13.10 -12.53
N ALA A 88 6.82 11.85 -12.97
CA ALA A 88 6.84 10.67 -12.11
C ALA A 88 8.08 10.66 -11.20
N ARG A 89 9.29 10.82 -11.78
CA ARG A 89 10.54 10.86 -11.00
C ARG A 89 10.56 11.99 -9.97
N THR A 90 9.96 13.13 -10.28
CA THR A 90 9.85 14.25 -9.33
C THR A 90 9.00 13.88 -8.12
N HIS A 91 7.83 13.27 -8.35
CA HIS A 91 6.94 12.84 -7.27
C HIS A 91 7.53 11.70 -6.44
N VAL A 92 8.18 10.72 -7.08
CA VAL A 92 8.90 9.64 -6.38
C VAL A 92 10.01 10.19 -5.49
N ALA A 93 10.79 11.17 -5.96
CA ALA A 93 11.85 11.78 -5.17
C ALA A 93 11.31 12.53 -3.94
N ASP A 94 10.19 13.25 -4.09
CA ASP A 94 9.51 13.93 -2.99
C ASP A 94 8.97 12.93 -1.95
N ALA A 95 8.28 11.88 -2.40
CA ALA A 95 7.78 10.81 -1.54
C ALA A 95 8.92 10.11 -0.77
N ARG A 96 10.02 9.78 -1.47
CA ARG A 96 11.22 9.20 -0.84
C ARG A 96 11.73 10.10 0.27
N ALA A 97 11.96 11.39 -0.01
CA ALA A 97 12.50 12.32 0.98
C ALA A 97 11.62 12.42 2.24
N ARG A 98 10.30 12.39 2.07
CA ARG A 98 9.33 12.40 3.17
C ARG A 98 9.34 11.10 3.96
N TYR A 99 9.34 9.94 3.29
CA TYR A 99 9.46 8.64 3.95
C TYR A 99 10.75 8.52 4.76
N GLU A 100 11.88 8.99 4.26
CA GLU A 100 13.14 9.00 5.00
C GLU A 100 13.03 9.76 6.33
N VAL A 101 12.39 10.94 6.32
CA VAL A 101 12.15 11.72 7.54
C VAL A 101 11.22 10.98 8.51
N LEU A 102 10.14 10.39 8.00
CA LEU A 102 9.13 9.71 8.81
C LEU A 102 9.66 8.42 9.41
N LEU A 103 10.39 7.60 8.65
CA LEU A 103 11.02 6.37 9.12
C LEU A 103 12.12 6.64 10.15
N ALA A 104 12.85 7.75 10.02
CA ALA A 104 13.84 8.14 11.02
C ALA A 104 13.21 8.57 12.36
N ARG A 105 12.02 9.18 12.34
CA ARG A 105 11.37 9.73 13.54
C ARG A 105 10.37 8.78 14.19
N HIS A 106 9.61 8.05 13.37
CA HIS A 106 8.46 7.25 13.76
C HIS A 106 8.45 5.91 13.01
N PRO A 107 9.53 5.11 13.09
CA PRO A 107 9.72 3.93 12.24
C PRO A 107 8.48 3.02 12.25
N GLU A 108 8.04 2.58 13.43
CA GLU A 108 6.93 1.62 13.59
C GLU A 108 5.61 2.07 12.94
N ALA A 109 5.38 3.37 12.80
CA ALA A 109 4.17 3.90 12.17
C ALA A 109 4.20 3.80 10.64
N PHE A 110 5.40 3.71 10.03
CA PHE A 110 5.60 3.82 8.58
C PHE A 110 6.31 2.61 7.96
N LEU A 111 6.65 1.57 8.73
CA LEU A 111 7.26 0.35 8.18
C LEU A 111 6.38 -0.34 7.13
N ASP A 112 5.06 -0.21 7.21
CA ASP A 112 4.07 -0.77 6.28
C ASP A 112 4.21 -0.16 4.87
N HIS A 113 3.64 1.03 4.68
CA HIS A 113 3.61 1.75 3.43
C HIS A 113 5.01 2.19 2.98
N GLY A 114 5.94 2.35 3.91
CA GLY A 114 7.35 2.53 3.58
C GLY A 114 7.90 1.33 2.81
N ALA A 115 7.66 0.10 3.26
CA ALA A 115 8.13 -1.10 2.56
C ALA A 115 7.52 -1.22 1.16
N GLU A 116 6.21 -0.98 1.02
CA GLU A 116 5.52 -0.99 -0.29
C GLU A 116 6.10 0.07 -1.23
N PHE A 117 6.29 1.29 -0.75
CA PHE A 117 6.89 2.37 -1.53
C PHE A 117 8.28 1.99 -2.05
N PHE A 118 9.16 1.48 -1.18
CA PHE A 118 10.52 1.11 -1.60
C PHE A 118 10.53 -0.13 -2.51
N ALA A 119 9.56 -1.05 -2.40
CA ALA A 119 9.43 -2.18 -3.31
C ALA A 119 8.94 -1.78 -4.71
N GLY A 120 8.03 -0.80 -4.77
CA GLY A 120 7.46 -0.28 -6.01
C GLY A 120 8.19 0.98 -6.51
N PRO A 121 7.53 2.15 -6.50
CA PRO A 121 8.05 3.37 -7.13
C PRO A 121 9.39 3.86 -6.56
N GLY A 122 9.71 3.54 -5.31
CA GLY A 122 10.99 3.86 -4.67
C GLY A 122 12.18 3.06 -5.21
N ALA A 123 11.93 1.94 -5.90
CA ALA A 123 12.92 1.09 -6.59
C ALA A 123 14.16 0.71 -5.75
N ASP A 124 13.92 0.25 -4.52
CA ASP A 124 14.92 -0.09 -3.51
C ASP A 124 14.54 -1.39 -2.78
N PRO A 125 14.63 -2.54 -3.48
CA PRO A 125 14.11 -3.81 -3.00
C PRO A 125 14.80 -4.30 -1.71
N GLU A 126 16.10 -4.02 -1.55
CA GLU A 126 16.85 -4.36 -0.33
C GLU A 126 16.24 -3.64 0.88
N ARG A 127 16.01 -2.33 0.74
CA ARG A 127 15.39 -1.54 1.80
C ARG A 127 13.96 -1.97 2.07
N ALA A 128 13.18 -2.25 1.02
CA ALA A 128 11.82 -2.72 1.16
C ALA A 128 11.74 -4.01 1.98
N LEU A 129 12.59 -5.00 1.67
CA LEU A 129 12.69 -6.26 2.40
C LEU A 129 13.05 -6.06 3.87
N ALA A 130 14.00 -5.16 4.16
CA ALA A 130 14.40 -4.85 5.54
C ALA A 130 13.25 -4.22 6.34
N LEU A 131 12.51 -3.30 5.73
CA LEU A 131 11.34 -2.66 6.36
C LEU A 131 10.19 -3.65 6.57
N ALA A 132 9.88 -4.48 5.56
CA ALA A 132 8.83 -5.49 5.65
C ALA A 132 9.13 -6.55 6.72
N ALA A 133 10.38 -7.01 6.82
CA ALA A 133 10.80 -7.94 7.87
C ALA A 133 10.64 -7.32 9.27
N THR A 134 11.08 -6.07 9.45
CA THR A 134 10.92 -5.34 10.71
C THR A 134 9.45 -5.12 11.05
N ASN A 135 8.62 -4.80 10.05
CA ASN A 135 7.17 -4.65 10.20
C ASN A 135 6.53 -5.93 10.75
N LEU A 136 6.88 -7.07 10.14
CA LEU A 136 6.36 -8.38 10.50
C LEU A 136 6.79 -8.81 11.90
N ASP A 137 8.05 -8.54 12.27
CA ASP A 137 8.56 -8.82 13.62
C ASP A 137 7.86 -7.97 14.69
N ASN A 138 7.58 -6.70 14.38
CA ASN A 138 6.89 -5.79 15.31
C ASN A 138 5.40 -6.15 15.48
N ARG A 139 4.74 -6.61 14.43
CA ARG A 139 3.31 -6.93 14.45
C ARG A 139 2.96 -8.09 13.53
N ARG A 140 2.88 -9.30 14.10
CA ARG A 140 2.50 -10.54 13.40
C ARG A 140 0.99 -10.65 13.15
N ASN A 141 0.41 -9.65 12.49
CA ASN A 141 -0.98 -9.64 12.05
C ASN A 141 -1.08 -9.97 10.55
N ALA A 142 -2.31 -10.19 10.06
CA ALA A 142 -2.53 -10.58 8.67
C ALA A 142 -1.94 -9.59 7.65
N ARG A 143 -2.06 -8.28 7.91
CA ARG A 143 -1.57 -7.23 7.01
C ARG A 143 -0.05 -7.23 6.92
N ALA A 144 0.67 -7.40 8.03
CA ALA A 144 2.12 -7.45 7.99
C ALA A 144 2.65 -8.66 7.19
N TRP A 145 1.93 -9.79 7.22
CA TRP A 145 2.24 -10.94 6.36
C TRP A 145 1.99 -10.63 4.88
N VAL A 146 0.87 -9.96 4.55
CA VAL A 146 0.58 -9.52 3.17
C VAL A 146 1.72 -8.66 2.63
N VAL A 147 2.12 -7.61 3.36
CA VAL A 147 3.22 -6.73 2.95
C VAL A 147 4.52 -7.51 2.76
N ALA A 148 4.86 -8.42 3.69
CA ALA A 148 6.07 -9.22 3.60
C ALA A 148 6.09 -10.11 2.35
N LEU A 149 4.96 -10.71 1.98
CA LEU A 149 4.83 -11.55 0.79
C LEU A 149 4.89 -10.73 -0.50
N GLU A 150 4.14 -9.62 -0.58
CA GLU A 150 4.12 -8.75 -1.77
C GLU A 150 5.50 -8.13 -2.03
N VAL A 151 6.15 -7.63 -0.99
CA VAL A 151 7.52 -7.10 -1.09
C VAL A 151 8.50 -8.19 -1.49
N ALA A 152 8.41 -9.39 -0.90
CA ALA A 152 9.27 -10.51 -1.27
C ALA A 152 9.06 -10.95 -2.72
N GLN A 153 7.84 -10.91 -3.23
CA GLN A 153 7.52 -11.22 -4.61
C GLN A 153 8.07 -10.16 -5.57
N LEU A 154 7.83 -8.88 -5.31
CA LEU A 154 8.33 -7.77 -6.13
C LEU A 154 9.86 -7.70 -6.16
N ALA A 155 10.50 -8.05 -5.05
CA ALA A 155 11.96 -8.09 -4.92
C ALA A 155 12.59 -9.40 -5.43
N GLU A 156 11.80 -10.34 -5.97
CA GLU A 156 12.25 -11.68 -6.39
C GLU A 156 13.08 -12.39 -5.31
N SER A 157 12.65 -12.26 -4.05
CA SER A 157 13.41 -12.76 -2.90
C SER A 157 13.40 -14.29 -2.83
N GLU A 158 14.56 -14.89 -2.60
CA GLU A 158 14.68 -16.33 -2.31
C GLU A 158 13.87 -16.78 -1.08
N ARG A 159 13.49 -15.82 -0.21
CA ARG A 159 12.69 -16.09 0.99
C ARG A 159 11.19 -16.20 0.71
N LEU A 160 10.71 -15.86 -0.49
CA LEU A 160 9.28 -15.80 -0.81
C LEU A 160 8.54 -17.07 -0.40
N CYS A 161 9.05 -18.24 -0.78
CA CYS A 161 8.38 -19.51 -0.51
C CYS A 161 8.42 -19.90 0.97
N THR A 162 9.51 -19.62 1.68
CA THR A 162 9.55 -19.81 3.14
C THR A 162 8.56 -18.89 3.85
N LEU A 163 8.48 -17.61 3.44
CA LEU A 163 7.50 -16.67 3.99
C LEU A 163 6.06 -17.10 3.72
N ARG A 164 5.78 -17.64 2.53
CA ARG A 164 4.46 -18.19 2.17
C ARG A 164 4.05 -19.31 3.10
N ASP A 165 4.94 -20.26 3.37
CA ASP A 165 4.67 -21.39 4.26
C ASP A 165 4.42 -20.95 5.71
N GLU A 166 5.22 -20.01 6.21
CA GLU A 166 5.01 -19.42 7.54
C GLU A 166 3.68 -18.66 7.62
N ALA A 167 3.35 -17.89 6.57
CA ALA A 167 2.10 -17.16 6.47
C ALA A 167 0.88 -18.09 6.41
N ALA A 168 0.98 -19.24 5.73
CA ALA A 168 -0.07 -20.26 5.68
C ALA A 168 -0.34 -20.88 7.07
N ALA A 169 0.72 -21.05 7.87
CA ALA A 169 0.64 -21.59 9.23
C ALA A 169 0.22 -20.55 10.29
N ASN A 170 0.20 -19.26 9.94
CA ASN A 170 -0.12 -18.18 10.87
C ASN A 170 -1.58 -18.24 11.35
N PRO A 171 -1.88 -18.14 12.66
CA PRO A 171 -3.26 -18.17 13.15
C PRO A 171 -4.05 -16.88 12.84
N ALA A 172 -3.38 -15.74 12.63
CA ALA A 172 -4.02 -14.47 12.34
C ALA A 172 -4.31 -14.32 10.84
N GLN A 173 -5.26 -15.11 10.34
CA GLN A 173 -5.65 -15.13 8.91
C GLN A 173 -6.70 -14.06 8.56
N SER A 174 -6.53 -13.42 7.40
CA SER A 174 -7.56 -12.64 6.71
C SER A 174 -7.96 -13.32 5.39
N ALA A 175 -9.03 -12.87 4.74
CA ALA A 175 -9.38 -13.38 3.41
C ALA A 175 -8.29 -13.01 2.37
N VAL A 176 -7.80 -11.76 2.44
CA VAL A 176 -6.71 -11.27 1.58
C VAL A 176 -5.44 -12.10 1.76
N LEU A 177 -5.03 -12.39 3.00
CA LEU A 177 -3.83 -13.20 3.25
C LEU A 177 -3.97 -14.61 2.69
N ARG A 178 -5.13 -15.26 2.89
CA ARG A 178 -5.38 -16.60 2.34
C ARG A 178 -5.32 -16.60 0.82
N HIS A 179 -5.99 -15.64 0.18
CA HIS A 179 -5.95 -15.50 -1.27
C HIS A 179 -4.52 -15.34 -1.76
N LEU A 180 -3.74 -14.42 -1.16
CA LEU A 180 -2.36 -14.19 -1.56
C LEU A 180 -1.50 -15.46 -1.41
N VAL A 181 -1.60 -16.15 -0.27
CA VAL A 181 -0.90 -17.44 -0.04
C VAL A 181 -1.26 -18.47 -1.12
N ASP A 182 -2.55 -18.61 -1.43
CA ASP A 182 -3.03 -19.54 -2.46
C ASP A 182 -2.52 -19.16 -3.86
N SER A 183 -2.49 -17.87 -4.21
CA SER A 183 -1.98 -17.38 -5.50
C SER A 183 -0.47 -17.58 -5.69
N LEU A 184 0.26 -17.75 -4.59
CA LEU A 184 1.70 -18.01 -4.59
C LEU A 184 2.03 -19.50 -4.56
N ALA A 185 1.03 -20.39 -4.62
CA ALA A 185 1.25 -21.84 -4.61
C ALA A 185 2.13 -22.27 -5.80
N ASP A 186 1.70 -21.95 -7.02
CA ASP A 186 2.37 -22.35 -8.27
C ASP A 186 3.80 -21.80 -8.41
N ALA A 187 4.09 -20.65 -7.81
CA ALA A 187 5.42 -20.03 -7.85
C ALA A 187 6.44 -20.69 -6.91
N CYS A 188 5.97 -21.56 -6.01
CA CYS A 188 6.74 -22.16 -4.93
C CYS A 188 6.73 -23.69 -4.93
N GLU A 189 6.24 -24.30 -6.01
CA GLU A 189 6.37 -25.73 -6.32
C GLU A 189 7.55 -26.00 -7.27
#